data_AF-A0A402ART2-F1
#
_entry.id   AF-A0A402ART2-F1
#
_cell.length_a   1.000
_cell.length_b   1.000
_cell.length_c   1.000
_cell.angle_alpha   90.00
_cell.angle_beta   90.00
_cell.angle_gamma   90.00
#
_symmetry.space_group_name_H-M   'P 1'
#
loop_
_entity.id
_entity.type
_entity.pdbx_description
1 polymer ?
#
loop_
_entity_poly.entity_id
_entity_poly.type
_entity_poly.pdbx_seq_one_letter_code
_entity_poly.pdbx_strand_id
1 'polypeptide(L)'
;MENTKLEGYLRSFHDAVLTGIDAQGYPVSVRCHPQVDETEQVLRVHLPVDVQIMPGPAGFLCHSHDEKLWQLKSFSLQGTLEHQEDISLFHVQRFLPGMNMAGAPGPLTTLMHARRTMKQILRKRGLPQPSIPWDQMKQLAEPAKRL
;
A
#
# COMPACT_ATOMS: atom_id res chain seq x y z
N MET A 1 2.32 15.92 8.72
CA MET A 1 1.64 16.17 7.43
C MET A 1 0.31 16.80 7.78
N GLU A 2 -0.05 17.94 7.18
CA GLU A 2 -1.34 18.59 7.46
C GLU A 2 -2.48 17.68 6.97
N ASN A 3 -3.52 17.46 7.79
CA ASN A 3 -4.62 16.53 7.48
C ASN A 3 -5.35 16.85 6.17
N THR A 4 -5.47 18.12 5.82
CA THR A 4 -6.06 18.57 4.56
C THR A 4 -5.31 18.04 3.32
N LYS A 5 -3.99 17.84 3.40
CA LYS A 5 -3.20 17.22 2.32
C LYS A 5 -3.42 15.71 2.27
N LEU A 6 -3.51 15.06 3.42
CA LEU A 6 -3.80 13.62 3.49
C LEU A 6 -5.18 13.31 2.93
N GLU A 7 -6.18 14.11 3.29
CA GLU A 7 -7.53 13.98 2.77
C GLU A 7 -7.58 14.13 1.25
N GLY A 8 -6.90 15.15 0.71
CA GLY A 8 -6.76 15.35 -0.73
C GLY A 8 -6.13 14.13 -1.44
N TYR A 9 -5.12 13.51 -0.83
CA TYR A 9 -4.55 12.27 -1.36
C TYR A 9 -5.52 11.11 -1.26
N LEU A 10 -6.17 10.87 -0.13
CA LEU A 10 -7.13 9.78 0.05
C LEU A 10 -8.27 9.86 -0.96
N ARG A 11 -8.83 11.05 -1.19
CA ARG A 11 -9.89 11.29 -2.19
C ARG A 11 -9.48 10.98 -3.63
N SER A 12 -8.18 10.90 -3.92
CA SER A 12 -7.68 10.53 -5.26
C SER A 12 -7.66 9.02 -5.52
N PHE A 13 -8.00 8.21 -4.52
CA PHE A 13 -8.11 6.76 -4.62
C PHE A 13 -9.55 6.33 -4.29
N HIS A 14 -10.07 5.36 -5.05
CA HIS A 14 -11.41 4.83 -4.81
C HIS A 14 -11.46 4.07 -3.48
N ASP A 15 -10.46 3.23 -3.24
CA ASP A 15 -10.34 2.38 -2.07
C ASP A 15 -8.90 2.34 -1.54
N ALA A 16 -8.78 1.98 -0.26
CA ALA A 16 -7.53 1.69 0.41
C ALA A 16 -7.53 0.25 0.92
N VAL A 17 -6.35 -0.32 1.11
CA VAL A 17 -6.17 -1.62 1.76
C VAL A 17 -5.56 -1.38 3.13
N LEU A 18 -6.28 -1.73 4.19
CA LEU A 18 -5.74 -1.80 5.55
C LEU A 18 -5.12 -3.19 5.75
N THR A 19 -3.93 -3.23 6.33
CA THR A 19 -3.23 -4.46 6.68
C THR A 19 -2.79 -4.41 8.14
N GLY A 20 -3.02 -5.50 8.87
CA GLY A 20 -2.57 -5.69 10.24
C GLY A 20 -2.40 -7.18 10.53
N ILE A 21 -2.57 -7.56 11.79
CA ILE A 21 -2.39 -8.93 12.27
C ILE A 21 -3.72 -9.45 12.84
N ASP A 22 -4.09 -10.68 12.55
CA ASP A 22 -5.27 -11.34 13.11
C ASP A 22 -5.00 -11.92 14.52
N ALA A 23 -6.02 -12.50 15.14
CA ALA A 23 -5.91 -13.09 16.48
C ALA A 23 -4.95 -14.29 16.55
N GLN A 24 -4.59 -14.90 15.41
CA GLN A 24 -3.68 -16.03 15.30
C GLN A 24 -2.24 -15.59 14.98
N GLY A 25 -2.00 -14.29 14.76
CA GLY A 25 -0.69 -13.75 14.46
C GLY A 25 -0.36 -13.70 12.96
N TYR A 26 -1.32 -13.98 12.08
CA TYR A 26 -1.13 -13.92 10.63
C TYR A 26 -1.48 -12.54 10.06
N PRO A 27 -0.82 -12.12 8.96
CA PRO A 27 -1.17 -10.89 8.29
C PRO A 27 -2.53 -11.01 7.60
N VAL A 28 -3.39 -10.03 7.84
CA VAL A 28 -4.71 -9.90 7.22
C VAL A 28 -4.82 -8.55 6.53
N SER A 29 -5.45 -8.54 5.35
CA SER A 29 -5.65 -7.33 4.54
C SER A 29 -7.10 -7.21 4.11
N VAL A 30 -7.65 -6.00 4.20
CA VAL A 30 -9.05 -5.72 3.85
C VAL A 30 -9.17 -4.40 3.11
N ARG A 31 -10.03 -4.36 2.09
CA ARG A 31 -10.38 -3.12 1.40
C ARG A 31 -11.33 -2.30 2.28
N CYS A 32 -11.08 -1.01 2.36
CA CYS A 32 -11.88 -0.08 3.14
C CYS A 32 -11.79 1.34 2.60
N HIS A 33 -12.65 2.20 3.12
CA HIS A 33 -12.72 3.63 2.79
C HIS A 33 -12.45 4.44 4.05
N PRO A 34 -11.20 4.80 4.34
CA PRO A 34 -10.85 5.58 5.53
C PRO A 34 -11.41 7.00 5.42
N GLN A 35 -11.98 7.49 6.53
CA GLN A 35 -12.43 8.87 6.67
C GLN A 35 -11.47 9.64 7.56
N VAL A 36 -11.07 10.84 7.16
CA VAL A 36 -10.22 11.70 7.98
C VAL A 36 -11.06 12.31 9.09
N ASP A 37 -10.62 12.12 10.34
CA ASP A 37 -11.13 12.89 11.47
C ASP A 37 -10.09 13.96 11.84
N GLU A 38 -10.42 15.22 11.53
CA GLU A 38 -9.54 16.35 11.84
C GLU A 38 -9.50 16.71 13.33
N THR A 39 -10.53 16.35 14.10
CA THR A 39 -10.57 16.65 15.53
C THR A 39 -9.63 15.74 16.29
N GLU A 40 -9.71 14.44 16.02
CA GLU A 40 -8.91 13.42 16.69
C GLU A 40 -7.57 13.15 15.98
N GLN A 41 -7.37 13.69 14.78
CA GLN A 41 -6.17 13.51 13.95
C GLN A 41 -5.91 12.03 13.59
N VAL A 42 -6.98 11.28 13.32
CA VAL A 42 -6.96 9.85 12.98
C VAL A 42 -7.68 9.58 11.66
N LEU A 43 -7.50 8.36 11.14
CA LEU A 43 -8.37 7.82 10.10
C LEU A 43 -9.40 6.88 10.73
N ARG A 44 -10.68 7.16 10.55
CA ARG A 44 -11.79 6.28 10.94
C ARG A 44 -12.05 5.24 9.86
N VAL A 45 -12.19 3.99 10.27
CA VAL A 45 -12.35 2.85 9.36
C VAL A 45 -13.47 1.95 9.87
N HIS A 46 -14.39 1.58 8.99
CA HIS A 46 -15.35 0.52 9.25
C HIS A 46 -14.82 -0.77 8.66
N LEU A 47 -14.61 -1.78 9.50
CA LEU A 47 -14.19 -3.11 9.07
C LEU A 47 -15.43 -3.97 8.78
N PRO A 48 -15.40 -4.83 7.75
CA PRO A 48 -16.39 -5.88 7.59
C PRO A 48 -16.48 -6.76 8.84
N VAL A 49 -17.69 -7.19 9.22
CA VAL A 49 -17.96 -7.93 10.47
C VAL A 49 -17.17 -9.25 10.57
N ASP A 50 -16.85 -9.85 9.43
CA ASP A 50 -16.11 -11.10 9.30
C ASP A 50 -14.58 -10.91 9.31
N VAL A 51 -14.09 -9.67 9.30
CA VAL A 51 -12.65 -9.38 9.32
C VAL A 51 -12.25 -8.81 10.68
N GLN A 52 -11.42 -9.58 11.39
CA GLN A 52 -10.82 -9.14 12.64
C GLN A 52 -9.34 -8.81 12.41
N ILE A 53 -8.99 -7.54 12.60
CA ILE A 53 -7.60 -7.07 12.65
C ILE A 53 -7.37 -6.62 14.09
N MET A 54 -6.38 -7.20 14.78
CA MET A 54 -6.09 -6.84 16.17
C MET A 54 -5.56 -5.40 16.29
N PRO A 55 -5.79 -4.72 17.44
CA PRO A 55 -5.10 -3.48 17.75
C PRO A 55 -3.58 -3.64 17.70
N GLY A 56 -2.90 -2.61 17.23
CA GLY A 56 -1.43 -2.59 17.14
C GLY A 56 -0.91 -2.10 15.79
N PRO A 57 0.35 -2.44 15.45
CA PRO A 57 0.97 -1.97 14.21
C PRO A 57 0.15 -2.36 12.97
N ALA A 58 -0.15 -1.37 12.14
CA ALA A 58 -0.92 -1.54 10.92
C ALA A 58 -0.41 -0.62 9.80
N GLY A 59 -0.86 -0.88 8.59
CA GLY A 59 -0.52 -0.06 7.43
C GLY A 59 -1.65 0.06 6.43
N PHE A 60 -1.70 1.21 5.76
CA PHE A 60 -2.55 1.44 4.61
C PHE A 60 -1.74 1.37 3.32
N LEU A 61 -2.36 0.84 2.27
CA LEU A 61 -1.93 1.01 0.89
C LEU A 61 -3.08 1.62 0.08
N CYS A 62 -2.85 2.81 -0.46
CA CYS A 62 -3.69 3.40 -1.48
C CYS A 62 -3.04 3.14 -2.84
N HIS A 63 -3.79 2.61 -3.79
CA HIS A 63 -3.26 2.17 -5.08
C HIS A 63 -4.34 2.32 -6.16
N SER A 64 -4.01 3.04 -7.23
CA SER A 64 -4.81 3.10 -8.45
C SER A 64 -3.94 3.00 -9.70
N HIS A 65 -4.56 2.53 -10.78
CA HIS A 65 -4.02 2.48 -12.14
C HIS A 65 -5.20 2.65 -13.11
N ASP A 66 -4.91 2.93 -14.39
CA ASP A 66 -5.95 2.85 -15.43
C ASP A 66 -6.29 1.39 -15.78
N GLU A 67 -7.28 1.18 -16.64
CA GLU A 67 -7.73 -0.16 -17.07
C GLU A 67 -6.62 -0.98 -17.75
N LYS A 68 -5.57 -0.32 -18.25
CA LYS A 68 -4.40 -0.95 -18.88
C LYS A 68 -3.28 -1.24 -17.88
N LEU A 69 -3.53 -1.05 -16.59
CA LEU A 69 -2.55 -1.14 -15.49
C LEU A 69 -1.41 -0.11 -15.62
N TRP A 70 -1.64 0.99 -16.35
CA TRP A 70 -0.67 2.07 -16.51
C TRP A 70 -0.98 3.20 -15.51
N GLN A 71 -0.11 4.21 -15.50
CA GLN A 71 -0.25 5.39 -14.64
C GLN A 71 -0.40 5.06 -13.15
N LEU A 72 0.33 4.04 -12.68
CA LEU A 72 0.34 3.60 -11.29
C LEU A 72 0.52 4.77 -10.32
N LYS A 73 -0.46 5.04 -9.47
CA LYS A 73 -0.35 5.95 -8.34
C LYS A 73 -0.46 5.12 -7.07
N SER A 74 0.41 5.39 -6.11
CA SER A 74 0.31 4.73 -4.81
C SER A 74 0.97 5.52 -3.70
N PHE A 75 0.47 5.34 -2.49
CA PHE A 75 1.18 5.69 -1.27
C PHE A 75 0.81 4.70 -0.17
N SER A 76 1.64 4.67 0.87
CA SER A 76 1.36 3.90 2.07
C SER A 76 1.38 4.78 3.32
N LEU A 77 0.60 4.38 4.31
CA LEU A 77 0.68 4.92 5.66
C LEU A 77 1.14 3.81 6.58
N GLN A 78 1.98 4.14 7.55
CA GLN A 78 2.31 3.27 8.67
C GLN A 78 1.83 3.91 9.96
N GLY A 79 1.33 3.10 10.87
CA GLY A 79 0.69 3.59 12.08
C GLY A 79 0.25 2.46 13.00
N THR A 80 -0.69 2.81 13.87
CA THR A 80 -1.30 1.87 14.80
C THR A 80 -2.81 1.89 14.67
N LEU A 81 -3.41 0.71 14.69
CA LEU A 81 -4.84 0.50 14.74
C LEU A 81 -5.30 0.38 16.19
N GLU A 82 -6.39 1.04 16.51
CA GLU A 82 -7.13 0.97 17.77
C GLU A 82 -8.60 0.67 17.43
N HIS A 83 -9.31 -0.01 18.34
CA HIS A 83 -10.75 -0.20 18.22
C HIS A 83 -11.46 0.63 19.26
N GLN A 84 -12.48 1.37 18.83
CA GLN A 84 -13.40 2.11 19.67
C GLN A 84 -14.82 1.76 19.25
N GLU A 85 -15.52 1.02 20.10
CA GLU A 85 -16.88 0.53 19.82
C GLU A 85 -16.94 -0.19 18.46
N ASP A 86 -17.72 0.34 17.51
CA ASP A 86 -17.93 -0.22 16.16
C ASP A 86 -16.99 0.38 15.09
N ILE A 87 -16.03 1.21 15.49
CA ILE A 87 -15.11 1.90 14.59
C ILE A 87 -13.66 1.55 14.93
N SER A 88 -12.86 1.38 13.88
CA SER A 88 -11.41 1.33 14.00
C SER A 88 -10.80 2.71 13.79
N LEU A 89 -9.93 3.13 14.70
CA LEU A 89 -9.13 4.35 14.58
C LEU A 89 -7.71 4.00 14.17
N PHE A 90 -7.23 4.60 13.10
CA PHE A 90 -5.85 4.46 12.66
C PHE A 90 -5.07 5.74 12.90
N HIS A 91 -4.06 5.63 13.76
CA HIS A 91 -3.15 6.71 14.11
C HIS A 91 -1.98 6.73 13.14
N VAL A 92 -1.96 7.71 12.24
CA VAL A 92 -0.92 7.84 11.21
C VAL A 92 0.39 8.27 11.86
N GLN A 93 1.43 7.44 11.75
CA GLN A 93 2.76 7.75 12.24
C GLN A 93 3.71 8.14 11.12
N ARG A 94 3.54 7.57 9.92
CA ARG A 94 4.42 7.82 8.79
C ARG A 94 3.67 7.78 7.46
N PHE A 95 3.90 8.79 6.65
CA PHE A 95 3.53 8.81 5.23
C PHE A 95 4.69 8.30 4.38
N LEU A 96 4.41 7.34 3.50
CA LEU A 96 5.35 6.77 2.55
C LEU A 96 4.86 7.05 1.13
N PRO A 97 5.44 8.04 0.43
CA PRO A 97 5.09 8.27 -0.96
C PRO A 97 5.47 7.03 -1.78
N GLY A 98 4.54 6.55 -2.61
CA GLY A 98 4.79 5.50 -3.57
C GLY A 98 4.95 6.06 -4.98
N MET A 99 4.63 5.23 -5.98
CA MET A 99 4.78 5.58 -7.38
C MET A 99 3.94 6.82 -7.73
N ASN A 100 4.52 7.75 -8.50
CA ASN A 100 3.86 8.95 -9.02
C ASN A 100 3.23 9.91 -7.99
N MET A 101 3.61 9.83 -6.70
CA MET A 101 3.16 10.77 -5.66
C MET A 101 4.16 11.89 -5.33
N ALA A 102 5.45 11.70 -5.65
CA ALA A 102 6.52 12.64 -5.28
C ALA A 102 6.96 13.59 -6.42
N GLY A 103 6.16 13.73 -7.48
CA GLY A 103 6.54 14.48 -8.68
C GLY A 103 7.78 13.89 -9.37
N ALA A 104 8.38 14.61 -10.32
CA ALA A 104 9.73 14.28 -10.80
C ALA A 104 10.76 14.69 -9.71
N PRO A 105 11.72 13.82 -9.31
CA PRO A 105 12.14 12.53 -9.87
C PRO A 105 11.66 11.28 -9.08
N GLY A 106 10.51 11.35 -8.41
CA GLY A 106 9.96 10.32 -7.51
C GLY A 106 9.94 8.86 -8.02
N PRO A 107 9.62 8.59 -9.30
CA PRO A 107 9.66 7.23 -9.83
C PRO A 107 11.08 6.64 -9.84
N LEU A 108 12.09 7.45 -10.15
CA LEU A 108 13.48 7.01 -10.19
C LEU A 108 14.00 6.70 -8.79
N THR A 109 13.69 7.56 -7.81
CA THR A 109 14.09 7.34 -6.42
C THR A 109 13.43 6.09 -5.84
N THR A 110 12.14 5.88 -6.11
CA THR A 110 11.39 4.67 -5.73
C THR A 110 12.02 3.42 -6.33
N LEU A 111 12.33 3.43 -7.63
CA LEU A 111 13.00 2.31 -8.31
C LEU A 111 14.38 2.02 -7.72
N MET A 112 15.18 3.05 -7.43
CA MET A 112 16.49 2.89 -6.81
C MET A 112 16.38 2.29 -5.40
N HIS A 113 15.41 2.75 -4.59
CA HIS A 113 15.15 2.18 -3.27
C HIS A 113 14.73 0.71 -3.35
N ALA A 114 13.80 0.36 -4.24
CA ALA A 114 13.37 -1.02 -4.46
C ALA A 114 14.55 -1.93 -4.83
N ARG A 115 15.41 -1.48 -5.75
CA ARG A 115 16.64 -2.23 -6.12
C ARG A 115 17.58 -2.43 -4.95
N ARG A 116 17.78 -1.41 -4.10
CA ARG A 116 18.64 -1.51 -2.90
C ARG A 116 18.07 -2.49 -1.88
N THR A 117 16.78 -2.39 -1.56
CA THR A 117 16.11 -3.27 -0.61
C THR A 117 16.13 -4.73 -1.08
N MET A 118 15.82 -4.98 -2.35
CA MET A 118 15.88 -6.32 -2.94
C MET A 118 17.28 -6.93 -2.82
N LYS A 119 18.34 -6.17 -3.19
CA LYS A 119 19.72 -6.64 -3.04
C LYS A 119 20.07 -6.99 -1.60
N GLN A 120 19.61 -6.20 -0.63
CA GLN A 120 19.83 -6.49 0.79
C GLN A 120 19.11 -7.77 1.23
N ILE A 121 17.85 -7.96 0.82
CA ILE A 121 17.06 -9.16 1.15
C ILE A 121 17.72 -10.41 0.56
N LEU A 122 18.10 -10.37 -0.72
CA LEU A 122 18.80 -11.47 -1.39
C LEU A 122 20.11 -11.81 -0.68
N ARG A 123 20.92 -10.81 -0.35
CA ARG A 123 22.18 -10.99 0.39
C ARG A 123 21.94 -11.61 1.76
N LYS A 124 20.95 -11.11 2.53
CA LYS A 124 20.61 -11.66 3.85
C LYS A 124 20.17 -13.13 3.78
N ARG A 125 19.58 -13.54 2.66
CA ARG A 125 19.11 -14.92 2.42
C ARG A 125 20.14 -15.79 1.70
N GLY A 126 21.31 -15.28 1.36
CA GLY A 126 22.31 -16.00 0.56
C GLY A 126 21.83 -16.35 -0.85
N LEU A 127 20.84 -15.64 -1.38
CA LEU A 127 20.24 -15.92 -2.68
C LEU A 127 20.92 -15.10 -3.78
N PRO A 128 21.16 -15.68 -4.97
CA PRO A 128 21.64 -14.93 -6.12
C PRO A 128 20.54 -13.99 -6.64
N GLN A 129 20.95 -12.98 -7.41
CA GLN A 129 19.99 -12.15 -8.14
C GLN A 129 19.33 -13.00 -9.25
N PRO A 130 17.99 -13.03 -9.34
CA PRO A 130 17.31 -13.80 -10.38
C PRO A 130 17.55 -13.19 -11.76
N SER A 131 17.84 -14.05 -12.73
CA SER A 131 17.75 -13.68 -14.15
C SER A 131 16.31 -13.87 -14.61
N ILE A 132 15.70 -12.82 -15.14
CA ILE A 132 14.33 -12.87 -15.66
C ILE A 132 14.40 -13.24 -17.14
N PRO A 133 13.78 -14.35 -17.59
CA PRO A 133 13.80 -14.77 -18.98
C PRO A 133 12.81 -13.92 -19.82
N TRP A 134 13.16 -12.65 -20.01
CA TRP A 134 12.28 -11.65 -20.66
C TRP A 134 11.79 -12.09 -22.03
N ASP A 135 12.63 -12.78 -22.82
CA ASP A 135 12.25 -13.21 -24.16
C ASP A 135 11.20 -14.31 -24.14
N GLN A 136 11.26 -15.24 -23.18
CA GLN A 136 10.22 -16.25 -22.97
C GLN A 136 8.91 -15.59 -22.53
N MET A 137 8.98 -14.61 -21.63
CA MET A 137 7.79 -13.87 -21.19
C MET A 137 7.13 -13.09 -22.33
N LYS A 138 7.93 -12.48 -23.22
CA LYS A 138 7.39 -11.79 -24.41
C LYS A 138 6.68 -12.76 -25.35
N GLN A 139 7.26 -13.94 -25.60
CA GLN A 139 6.66 -14.97 -26.45
C GLN A 139 5.31 -15.43 -25.90
N LEU A 140 5.17 -15.55 -24.58
CA LEU A 140 3.91 -15.91 -23.92
C LEU A 140 2.85 -14.78 -23.96
N ALA A 141 3.27 -13.52 -24.05
CA ALA A 141 2.36 -12.38 -24.08
C ALA A 141 1.81 -12.07 -25.49
N GLU A 142 2.49 -12.52 -26.56
CA GLU A 142 2.09 -12.26 -27.96
C GLU A 142 0.69 -12.79 -28.34
N PRO A 143 0.26 -14.00 -27.92
CA PRO A 143 -1.10 -14.48 -28.20
C PRO A 143 -2.19 -13.66 -27.52
N ALA A 144 -1.91 -13.13 -26.32
CA ALA A 144 -2.89 -12.40 -25.51
C ALA A 144 -3.19 -10.97 -26.03
N LYS A 145 -2.33 -10.43 -26.91
CA LYS A 145 -2.50 -9.12 -27.54
C LYS A 145 -3.38 -9.14 -28.80
N ARG A 146 -3.76 -10.32 -29.28
CA ARG A 146 -4.55 -10.50 -30.53
C ARG A 146 -6.05 -10.73 -30.28
N LEU A 147 -6.49 -10.65 -29.02
CA LEU A 147 -7.89 -10.62 -28.59
C LEU A 147 -8.29 -9.18 -28.28
#